data_AF-A0A921UTL1-F1
#
_entry.id   AF-A0A921UTL1-F1
#
_cell.length_a   1.000
_cell.length_b   1.000
_cell.length_c   1.000
_cell.angle_alpha   90.00
_cell.angle_beta   90.00
_cell.angle_gamma   90.00
#
_symmetry.space_group_name_H-M   'P 1'
#
loop_
_entity.id
_entity.type
_entity.pdbx_description
1 polymer ?
#
loop_
_entity_poly.entity_id
_entity_poly.type
_entity_poly.pdbx_seq_one_letter_code
_entity_poly.pdbx_strand_id
1 'polypeptide(L)'
;MASEKHFKYVILGGGVAAGYAAREFAKQGVKPGELAIISKEAVAPYERPALSKGYIGLELSAALKINDFDVTMVFPEPWCMPRLFTADIAAFYEAYYTNKGVKVLKGTLAVGFDADANGDVTAVKLKDGTVLEADIVVVGVGGRPLTTLFKGQVAEEKGGIKTDAFFETSVPGVYAIGDVATFPLKMYNELRRVEHVDHSRKSAEQAVKAIKGKESGEPVPEYDYLPYFYSRSFDLGWQFYGDNVGETILFGDSDPTSSKPKFGSYWIKDGKVLGAFLEGGSPDENKAIAKVAKTQPPVANLEELKKEGLQFASKI
;
A
#
# COMPACT_ATOMS: atom_id res chain seq x y z
N MET A 1 -4.02 10.45 43.56
CA MET A 1 -3.93 11.38 42.40
C MET A 1 -2.83 10.88 41.49
N ALA A 2 -3.12 10.61 40.22
CA ALA A 2 -2.06 10.24 39.27
C ALA A 2 -1.14 11.45 39.10
N SER A 3 0.18 11.27 39.21
CA SER A 3 1.13 12.37 38.97
C SER A 3 1.03 12.80 37.51
N GLU A 4 0.81 14.08 37.25
CA GLU A 4 0.87 14.63 35.90
C GLU A 4 2.25 14.34 35.30
N LYS A 5 2.28 13.59 34.19
CA LYS A 5 3.50 13.34 33.43
C LYS A 5 3.52 14.32 32.27
N HIS A 6 4.52 15.18 32.25
CA HIS A 6 4.78 16.10 31.14
C HIS A 6 5.70 15.44 30.12
N PHE A 7 5.25 15.33 28.87
CA PHE A 7 6.05 14.87 27.73
C PHE A 7 6.15 16.01 26.72
N LYS A 8 7.36 16.24 26.17
CA LYS A 8 7.58 17.25 25.13
C LYS A 8 6.92 16.84 23.82
N TYR A 9 6.94 15.56 23.50
CA TYR A 9 6.33 14.99 22.30
C TYR A 9 5.44 13.81 22.66
N VAL A 10 4.30 13.71 21.99
CA VAL A 10 3.36 12.59 22.13
C VAL A 10 3.03 12.06 20.75
N ILE A 11 3.23 10.76 20.56
CA ILE A 11 2.77 10.02 19.39
C ILE A 11 1.49 9.27 19.77
N LEU A 12 0.44 9.47 18.98
CA LEU A 12 -0.82 8.74 19.14
C LEU A 12 -0.92 7.63 18.09
N GLY A 13 -1.01 6.38 18.56
CA GLY A 13 -1.07 5.17 17.73
C GLY A 13 0.17 4.27 17.84
N GLY A 14 0.01 2.98 17.56
CA GLY A 14 1.05 1.94 17.72
C GLY A 14 1.47 1.25 16.41
N GLY A 15 1.14 1.82 15.25
CA GLY A 15 1.49 1.26 13.95
C GLY A 15 2.92 1.54 13.50
N VAL A 16 3.26 1.13 12.27
CA VAL A 16 4.60 1.31 11.66
C VAL A 16 5.04 2.78 11.67
N ALA A 17 4.14 3.70 11.32
CA ALA A 17 4.44 5.14 11.31
C ALA A 17 4.86 5.65 12.71
N ALA A 18 4.22 5.18 13.78
CA ALA A 18 4.56 5.56 15.16
C ALA A 18 5.97 5.07 15.55
N GLY A 19 6.30 3.83 15.21
CA GLY A 19 7.64 3.28 15.45
C GLY A 19 8.74 4.05 14.70
N TYR A 20 8.49 4.41 13.44
CA TYR A 20 9.44 5.20 12.65
C TYR A 20 9.57 6.64 13.13
N ALA A 21 8.48 7.26 13.59
CA ALA A 21 8.53 8.59 14.20
C ALA A 21 9.35 8.57 15.49
N ALA A 22 9.11 7.60 16.38
CA ALA A 22 9.88 7.45 17.61
C ALA A 22 11.38 7.22 17.33
N ARG A 23 11.69 6.39 16.33
CA ARG A 23 13.06 6.17 15.86
C ARG A 23 13.71 7.45 15.34
N GLU A 24 12.99 8.26 14.57
CA GLU A 24 13.52 9.53 14.07
C GLU A 24 13.72 10.55 15.20
N PHE A 25 12.78 10.65 16.15
CA PHE A 25 12.99 11.50 17.34
C PHE A 25 14.23 11.10 18.12
N ALA A 26 14.46 9.80 18.32
CA ALA A 26 15.66 9.30 18.97
C ALA A 26 16.94 9.68 18.20
N LYS A 27 16.95 9.57 16.86
CA LYS A 27 18.08 10.03 16.02
C LYS A 27 18.33 11.54 16.13
N GLN A 28 17.27 12.32 16.33
CA GLN A 28 17.32 13.78 16.49
C GLN A 28 17.64 14.21 17.94
N GLY A 29 18.10 13.27 18.79
CA GLY A 29 18.63 13.56 20.12
C GLY A 29 17.58 13.76 21.22
N VAL A 30 16.33 13.33 21.01
CA VAL A 30 15.29 13.37 22.05
C VAL A 30 15.68 12.46 23.22
N LYS A 31 15.62 13.00 24.45
CA LYS A 31 16.09 12.30 25.65
C LYS A 31 15.04 11.35 26.23
N PRO A 32 15.46 10.32 26.98
CA PRO A 32 14.53 9.49 27.74
C PRO A 32 13.60 10.34 28.62
N GLY A 33 12.29 10.08 28.55
CA GLY A 33 11.27 10.83 29.28
C GLY A 33 10.66 12.04 28.54
N GLU A 34 11.22 12.46 27.39
CA GLU A 34 10.66 13.57 26.61
C GLU A 34 9.60 13.12 25.58
N LEU A 35 9.60 11.84 25.19
CA LEU A 35 8.69 11.25 24.21
C LEU A 35 7.79 10.20 24.86
N ALA A 36 6.50 10.28 24.58
CA ALA A 36 5.54 9.23 24.88
C ALA A 36 4.88 8.68 23.60
N ILE A 37 4.58 7.38 23.60
CA ILE A 37 3.67 6.75 22.66
C ILE A 37 2.43 6.32 23.43
N ILE A 38 1.25 6.78 22.99
CA ILE A 38 -0.05 6.38 23.55
C ILE A 38 -0.76 5.55 22.48
N SER A 39 -1.06 4.30 22.81
CA SER A 39 -1.68 3.36 21.88
C SER A 39 -2.63 2.42 22.61
N LYS A 40 -3.66 1.95 21.90
CA LYS A 40 -4.53 0.84 22.36
C LYS A 40 -3.87 -0.53 22.15
N GLU A 41 -2.83 -0.59 21.33
CA GLU A 41 -2.09 -1.82 21.03
C GLU A 41 -1.41 -2.35 22.29
N ALA A 42 -1.57 -3.66 22.56
CA ALA A 42 -0.96 -4.31 23.72
C ALA A 42 0.54 -4.57 23.56
N VAL A 43 1.09 -4.32 22.37
CA VAL A 43 2.49 -4.57 22.00
C VAL A 43 3.15 -3.30 21.47
N ALA A 44 4.47 -3.23 21.58
CA ALA A 44 5.27 -2.15 21.01
C ALA A 44 5.11 -2.08 19.47
N PRO A 45 5.32 -0.91 18.84
CA PRO A 45 5.28 -0.79 17.39
C PRO A 45 6.22 -1.80 16.70
N TYR A 46 5.71 -2.47 15.67
CA TYR A 46 6.43 -3.48 14.88
C TYR A 46 6.15 -3.31 13.39
N GLU A 47 7.01 -3.88 12.54
CA GLU A 47 6.76 -3.99 11.11
C GLU A 47 5.56 -4.91 10.88
N ARG A 48 4.40 -4.31 10.58
CA ARG A 48 3.19 -5.06 10.27
C ARG A 48 3.27 -5.53 8.82
N PRO A 49 3.02 -6.82 8.54
CA PRO A 49 2.62 -7.24 7.20
C PRO A 49 1.43 -6.38 6.80
N ALA A 50 1.35 -6.04 5.52
CA ALA A 50 0.43 -5.02 5.05
C ALA A 50 -1.00 -5.62 4.98
N LEU A 51 -1.64 -5.78 6.13
CA LEU A 51 -2.88 -6.56 6.30
C LEU A 51 -4.16 -5.70 6.23
N SER A 52 -4.26 -4.73 5.31
CA SER A 52 -5.53 -3.95 5.15
C SER A 52 -6.05 -3.69 3.71
N LYS A 53 -5.56 -4.32 2.63
CA LYS A 53 -5.84 -3.86 1.23
C LYS A 53 -6.01 -5.02 0.23
N GLY A 54 -6.44 -4.73 -1.00
CA GLY A 54 -6.86 -5.75 -1.99
C GLY A 54 -5.83 -6.84 -2.35
N TYR A 55 -4.53 -6.64 -2.09
CA TYR A 55 -3.51 -7.68 -2.26
C TYR A 55 -3.47 -8.67 -1.08
N ILE A 56 -4.10 -8.37 0.06
CA ILE A 56 -4.26 -9.35 1.15
C ILE A 56 -4.95 -10.58 0.61
N GLY A 57 -6.03 -10.41 -0.17
CA GLY A 57 -6.78 -11.53 -0.71
C GLY A 57 -5.85 -12.48 -1.44
N LEU A 58 -4.90 -11.94 -2.22
CA LEU A 58 -3.85 -12.68 -2.89
C LEU A 58 -2.85 -13.28 -1.89
N GLU A 59 -2.18 -12.49 -1.05
CA GLU A 59 -1.16 -12.99 -0.12
C GLU A 59 -1.69 -14.06 0.86
N LEU A 60 -2.89 -13.88 1.41
CA LEU A 60 -3.52 -14.86 2.29
C LEU A 60 -3.99 -16.09 1.54
N SER A 61 -4.52 -15.96 0.33
CA SER A 61 -4.88 -17.14 -0.48
C SER A 61 -3.64 -17.98 -0.78
N ALA A 62 -2.52 -17.33 -1.10
CA ALA A 62 -1.25 -18.01 -1.28
C ALA A 62 -0.76 -18.67 0.02
N ALA A 63 -0.80 -17.94 1.15
CA ALA A 63 -0.37 -18.46 2.44
C ALA A 63 -1.22 -19.67 2.89
N LEU A 64 -2.54 -19.59 2.80
CA LEU A 64 -3.45 -20.69 3.13
C LEU A 64 -3.21 -21.88 2.20
N LYS A 65 -3.01 -21.64 0.90
CA LYS A 65 -2.72 -22.73 -0.03
C LYS A 65 -1.37 -23.42 0.26
N ILE A 66 -0.35 -22.65 0.64
CA ILE A 66 0.95 -23.17 1.08
C ILE A 66 0.82 -24.00 2.37
N ASN A 67 -0.15 -23.65 3.23
CA ASN A 67 -0.49 -24.41 4.44
C ASN A 67 -1.54 -25.52 4.18
N ASP A 68 -1.67 -25.97 2.93
CA ASP A 68 -2.47 -27.12 2.51
C ASP A 68 -4.00 -26.99 2.72
N PHE A 69 -4.53 -25.77 2.75
CA PHE A 69 -5.97 -25.54 2.71
C PHE A 69 -6.52 -25.64 1.26
N ASP A 70 -7.79 -26.05 1.12
CA ASP A 70 -8.58 -25.78 -0.09
C ASP A 70 -9.05 -24.32 -0.05
N VAL A 71 -8.64 -23.52 -1.02
CA VAL A 71 -8.80 -22.06 -0.98
C VAL A 71 -9.70 -21.62 -2.12
N THR A 72 -10.78 -20.93 -1.76
CA THR A 72 -11.62 -20.18 -2.71
C THR A 72 -11.56 -18.69 -2.37
N MET A 73 -11.08 -17.88 -3.32
CA MET A 73 -11.06 -16.43 -3.22
C MET A 73 -12.31 -15.85 -3.91
N VAL A 74 -13.01 -14.93 -3.23
CA VAL A 74 -14.23 -14.29 -3.72
C VAL A 74 -14.11 -12.78 -3.68
N PHE A 75 -14.45 -12.08 -4.77
CA PHE A 75 -14.51 -10.62 -4.79
C PHE A 75 -15.52 -10.08 -5.82
N PRO A 76 -16.12 -8.90 -5.57
CA PRO A 76 -17.15 -8.34 -6.44
C PRO A 76 -16.60 -7.71 -7.72
N GLU A 77 -15.32 -7.34 -7.76
CA GLU A 77 -14.72 -6.67 -8.91
C GLU A 77 -14.47 -7.63 -10.09
N PRO A 78 -14.36 -7.10 -11.33
CA PRO A 78 -14.14 -7.92 -12.52
C PRO A 78 -12.78 -8.62 -12.56
N TRP A 79 -11.79 -8.13 -11.80
CA TRP A 79 -10.47 -8.72 -11.65
C TRP A 79 -9.82 -8.34 -10.33
N CYS A 80 -8.79 -9.10 -9.91
CA CYS A 80 -8.09 -8.87 -8.65
C CYS A 80 -7.27 -7.57 -8.65
N MET A 81 -7.04 -6.98 -7.47
CA MET A 81 -6.28 -5.72 -7.33
C MET A 81 -6.79 -4.56 -8.24
N PRO A 82 -8.10 -4.30 -8.30
CA PRO A 82 -8.73 -3.40 -9.29
C PRO A 82 -8.34 -1.92 -9.15
N ARG A 83 -7.72 -1.54 -8.02
CA ARG A 83 -7.21 -0.17 -7.80
C ARG A 83 -5.84 0.08 -8.45
N LEU A 84 -5.17 -0.96 -8.92
CA LEU A 84 -3.82 -0.87 -9.48
C LEU A 84 -3.67 -1.67 -10.79
N PHE A 85 -4.04 -2.95 -10.78
CA PHE A 85 -3.81 -3.84 -11.92
C PHE A 85 -4.74 -3.50 -13.09
N THR A 86 -4.18 -3.62 -14.30
CA THR A 86 -4.96 -3.74 -15.52
C THR A 86 -5.56 -5.14 -15.61
N ALA A 87 -6.52 -5.33 -16.51
CA ALA A 87 -7.09 -6.65 -16.78
C ALA A 87 -6.02 -7.68 -17.17
N ASP A 88 -5.01 -7.29 -17.95
CA ASP A 88 -3.95 -8.21 -18.41
C ASP A 88 -3.02 -8.62 -17.26
N ILE A 89 -2.61 -7.67 -16.40
CA ILE A 89 -1.81 -7.97 -15.22
C ILE A 89 -2.60 -8.90 -14.29
N ALA A 90 -3.87 -8.58 -14.04
CA ALA A 90 -4.71 -9.39 -13.16
C ALA A 90 -4.97 -10.78 -13.73
N ALA A 91 -5.12 -10.93 -15.04
CA ALA A 91 -5.29 -12.23 -15.70
C ALA A 91 -4.08 -13.14 -15.48
N PHE A 92 -2.85 -12.60 -15.50
CA PHE A 92 -1.65 -13.36 -15.14
C PHE A 92 -1.75 -13.91 -13.71
N TYR A 93 -2.06 -13.05 -12.71
CA TYR A 93 -2.13 -13.49 -11.32
C TYR A 93 -3.29 -14.45 -11.08
N GLU A 94 -4.47 -14.20 -11.64
CA GLU A 94 -5.61 -15.10 -11.51
C GLU A 94 -5.29 -16.48 -12.09
N ALA A 95 -4.71 -16.54 -13.29
CA ALA A 95 -4.26 -17.80 -13.89
C ALA A 95 -3.18 -18.49 -13.04
N TYR A 96 -2.18 -17.74 -12.56
CA TYR A 96 -1.13 -18.26 -11.69
C TYR A 96 -1.70 -18.91 -10.42
N TYR A 97 -2.67 -18.24 -9.79
CA TYR A 97 -3.33 -18.74 -8.57
C TYR A 97 -4.16 -19.99 -8.86
N THR A 98 -4.89 -20.02 -9.98
CA THR A 98 -5.62 -21.23 -10.41
C THR A 98 -4.69 -22.40 -10.69
N ASN A 99 -3.51 -22.16 -11.28
CA ASN A 99 -2.49 -23.20 -11.50
C ASN A 99 -1.92 -23.76 -10.18
N LYS A 100 -1.94 -22.98 -9.10
CA LYS A 100 -1.60 -23.43 -7.74
C LYS A 100 -2.76 -24.09 -7.00
N GLY A 101 -3.93 -24.21 -7.63
CA GLY A 101 -5.12 -24.84 -7.06
C GLY A 101 -5.99 -23.92 -6.19
N VAL A 102 -5.82 -22.59 -6.29
CA VAL A 102 -6.75 -21.62 -5.69
C VAL A 102 -7.92 -21.38 -6.64
N LYS A 103 -9.16 -21.52 -6.16
CA LYS A 103 -10.36 -21.18 -6.92
C LYS A 103 -10.63 -19.68 -6.84
N VAL A 104 -11.00 -19.04 -7.95
CA VAL A 104 -11.26 -17.60 -8.00
C VAL A 104 -12.68 -17.35 -8.51
N LEU A 105 -13.52 -16.72 -7.67
CA LEU A 105 -14.89 -16.32 -7.99
C LEU A 105 -15.00 -14.80 -8.01
N LYS A 106 -15.40 -14.26 -9.17
CA LYS A 106 -15.43 -12.82 -9.45
C LYS A 106 -16.87 -12.35 -9.65
N GLY A 107 -17.11 -11.04 -9.53
CA GLY A 107 -18.42 -10.46 -9.81
C GLY A 107 -19.52 -10.80 -8.80
N THR A 108 -19.15 -11.33 -7.64
CA THR A 108 -20.09 -11.78 -6.59
C THR A 108 -19.58 -11.38 -5.21
N LEU A 109 -20.45 -11.42 -4.21
CA LEU A 109 -20.13 -11.07 -2.83
C LEU A 109 -20.86 -11.97 -1.86
N ALA A 110 -20.28 -12.16 -0.67
CA ALA A 110 -20.93 -12.88 0.41
C ALA A 110 -22.17 -12.10 0.91
N VAL A 111 -23.32 -12.76 0.94
CA VAL A 111 -24.60 -12.22 1.43
C VAL A 111 -25.02 -12.81 2.79
N GLY A 112 -24.33 -13.86 3.24
CA GLY A 112 -24.57 -14.47 4.54
C GLY A 112 -23.61 -15.61 4.83
N PHE A 113 -23.65 -16.08 6.07
CA PHE A 113 -22.89 -17.23 6.55
C PHE A 113 -23.85 -18.19 7.22
N ASP A 114 -23.67 -19.48 6.98
CA ASP A 114 -24.26 -20.52 7.83
C ASP A 114 -23.29 -20.85 8.97
N ALA A 115 -23.87 -21.27 10.10
CA ALA A 115 -23.12 -21.66 11.28
C ALA A 115 -23.72 -22.94 11.89
N ASP A 116 -22.89 -23.71 12.58
CA ASP A 116 -23.32 -24.87 13.33
C ASP A 116 -24.04 -24.49 14.65
N ALA A 117 -24.36 -25.48 15.49
CA ALA A 117 -25.02 -25.25 16.77
C ALA A 117 -24.15 -24.52 17.81
N ASN A 118 -22.84 -24.49 17.62
CA ASN A 118 -21.88 -23.79 18.48
C ASN A 118 -21.63 -22.35 18.02
N GLY A 119 -22.08 -21.99 16.81
CA GLY A 119 -21.86 -20.69 16.19
C GLY A 119 -20.60 -20.62 15.32
N ASP A 120 -19.96 -21.76 15.05
CA ASP A 120 -18.81 -21.85 14.15
C ASP A 120 -19.28 -21.82 12.70
N VAL A 121 -18.54 -21.12 11.84
CA VAL A 121 -18.90 -20.99 10.41
C VAL A 121 -18.82 -22.35 9.72
N THR A 122 -19.79 -22.64 8.86
CA THR A 122 -19.82 -23.87 8.05
C THR A 122 -19.95 -23.60 6.55
N ALA A 123 -20.56 -22.47 6.17
CA ALA A 123 -20.66 -22.09 4.77
C ALA A 123 -20.78 -20.58 4.54
N VAL A 124 -20.39 -20.13 3.35
CA VAL A 124 -20.55 -18.77 2.83
C VAL A 124 -21.58 -18.78 1.70
N LYS A 125 -22.63 -17.97 1.83
CA LYS A 125 -23.65 -17.77 0.79
C LYS A 125 -23.25 -16.59 -0.09
N LEU A 126 -23.21 -16.80 -1.40
CA LEU A 126 -22.88 -15.75 -2.37
C LEU A 126 -24.14 -15.18 -3.02
N LYS A 127 -24.05 -13.94 -3.50
CA LYS A 127 -25.17 -13.22 -4.12
C LYS A 127 -25.71 -13.89 -5.39
N ASP A 128 -24.86 -14.62 -6.10
CA ASP A 128 -25.23 -15.39 -7.31
C ASP A 128 -25.93 -16.73 -7.01
N GLY A 129 -26.12 -17.08 -5.73
CA GLY A 129 -26.75 -18.32 -5.30
C GLY A 129 -25.76 -19.45 -4.98
N THR A 130 -24.47 -19.29 -5.25
CA THR A 130 -23.43 -20.26 -4.88
C THR A 130 -23.31 -20.34 -3.35
N VAL A 131 -23.08 -21.55 -2.84
CA VAL A 131 -22.76 -21.79 -1.43
C VAL A 131 -21.39 -22.47 -1.37
N LEU A 132 -20.49 -21.91 -0.58
CA LEU A 132 -19.15 -22.45 -0.36
C LEU A 132 -19.06 -23.03 1.04
N GLU A 133 -18.74 -24.32 1.18
CA GLU A 133 -18.38 -24.89 2.48
C GLU A 133 -17.06 -24.27 2.95
N ALA A 134 -17.00 -23.89 4.23
CA ALA A 134 -15.82 -23.25 4.80
C ALA A 134 -15.73 -23.47 6.31
N ASP A 135 -14.63 -24.07 6.77
CA ASP A 135 -14.28 -24.14 8.20
C ASP A 135 -13.68 -22.83 8.71
N ILE A 136 -13.05 -22.05 7.82
CA ILE A 136 -12.40 -20.77 8.13
C ILE A 136 -12.76 -19.74 7.06
N VAL A 137 -13.19 -18.56 7.50
CA VAL A 137 -13.39 -17.39 6.63
C VAL A 137 -12.41 -16.29 7.04
N VAL A 138 -11.61 -15.81 6.09
CA VAL A 138 -10.72 -14.67 6.30
C VAL A 138 -11.15 -13.49 5.42
N VAL A 139 -11.29 -12.31 6.03
CA VAL A 139 -11.88 -11.13 5.38
C VAL A 139 -10.82 -10.04 5.16
N GLY A 140 -10.60 -9.67 3.89
CA GLY A 140 -9.63 -8.65 3.47
C GLY A 140 -10.24 -7.56 2.57
N VAL A 141 -11.29 -6.87 3.04
CA VAL A 141 -12.13 -5.97 2.21
C VAL A 141 -11.73 -4.49 2.24
N GLY A 142 -10.50 -4.19 2.63
CA GLY A 142 -10.00 -2.82 2.77
C GLY A 142 -10.12 -2.25 4.17
N GLY A 143 -9.23 -1.30 4.50
CA GLY A 143 -9.26 -0.52 5.73
C GLY A 143 -9.90 0.86 5.56
N ARG A 144 -10.21 1.50 6.69
CA ARG A 144 -10.54 2.93 6.74
C ARG A 144 -9.56 3.64 7.69
N PRO A 145 -9.12 4.87 7.38
CA PRO A 145 -8.36 5.69 8.31
C PRO A 145 -9.06 5.83 9.67
N LEU A 146 -8.32 5.66 10.76
CA LEU A 146 -8.83 5.82 12.12
C LEU A 146 -8.79 7.30 12.56
N THR A 147 -9.65 8.13 11.97
CA THR A 147 -9.68 9.59 12.23
C THR A 147 -10.71 10.02 13.29
N THR A 148 -11.54 9.10 13.80
CA THR A 148 -12.68 9.39 14.67
C THR A 148 -12.35 10.27 15.88
N LEU A 149 -11.18 10.08 16.50
CA LEU A 149 -10.75 10.86 17.68
C LEU A 149 -10.62 12.36 17.39
N PHE A 150 -10.30 12.74 16.14
CA PHE A 150 -9.96 14.10 15.74
C PHE A 150 -11.06 14.78 14.92
N LYS A 151 -12.16 14.06 14.66
CA LYS A 151 -13.27 14.56 13.86
C LYS A 151 -13.83 15.85 14.46
N GLY A 152 -13.93 16.90 13.64
CA GLY A 152 -14.37 18.23 14.06
C GLY A 152 -13.32 19.09 14.76
N GLN A 153 -12.10 18.56 14.97
CA GLN A 153 -10.98 19.31 15.55
C GLN A 153 -9.90 19.65 14.52
N VAL A 154 -9.77 18.82 13.48
CA VAL A 154 -8.84 19.02 12.36
C VAL A 154 -9.60 19.02 11.03
N ALA A 155 -9.02 19.66 10.00
CA ALA A 155 -9.52 19.57 8.65
C ALA A 155 -9.35 18.13 8.10
N GLU A 156 -10.38 17.62 7.43
CA GLU A 156 -10.36 16.31 6.79
C GLU A 156 -10.62 16.47 5.28
N GLU A 157 -9.93 15.67 4.47
CA GLU A 157 -10.10 15.64 3.01
C GLU A 157 -9.76 14.24 2.49
N LYS A 158 -10.42 13.76 1.43
CA LYS A 158 -10.18 12.42 0.82
C LYS A 158 -10.18 11.25 1.83
N GLY A 159 -10.99 11.38 2.89
CA GLY A 159 -11.16 10.39 3.95
C GLY A 159 -10.01 10.31 4.96
N GLY A 160 -9.06 11.24 4.94
CA GLY A 160 -7.96 11.36 5.89
C GLY A 160 -7.88 12.76 6.52
N ILE A 161 -6.98 12.92 7.48
CA ILE A 161 -6.63 14.19 8.10
C ILE A 161 -5.80 14.98 7.08
N LYS A 162 -6.26 16.18 6.73
CA LYS A 162 -5.55 17.05 5.78
C LYS A 162 -4.30 17.63 6.43
N THR A 163 -3.19 17.58 5.71
CA THR A 163 -1.91 18.16 6.14
C THR A 163 -1.30 19.07 5.08
N ASP A 164 -0.30 19.84 5.49
CA ASP A 164 0.66 20.48 4.59
C ASP A 164 1.76 19.49 4.12
N ALA A 165 2.77 20.00 3.40
CA ALA A 165 3.91 19.23 2.90
C ALA A 165 4.93 18.80 3.98
N PHE A 166 4.68 19.21 5.22
CA PHE A 166 5.46 18.90 6.41
C PHE A 166 4.68 18.01 7.40
N PHE A 167 3.51 17.55 6.98
CA PHE A 167 2.57 16.72 7.75
C PHE A 167 1.92 17.42 8.94
N GLU A 168 1.99 18.74 9.03
CA GLU A 168 1.24 19.50 10.04
C GLU A 168 -0.22 19.62 9.61
N THR A 169 -1.13 19.46 10.56
CA THR A 169 -2.58 19.56 10.34
C THR A 169 -3.04 21.02 10.40
N SER A 170 -4.36 21.26 10.33
CA SER A 170 -4.93 22.59 10.56
C SER A 170 -4.76 23.10 12.00
N VAL A 171 -4.35 22.25 12.95
CA VAL A 171 -4.07 22.64 14.34
C VAL A 171 -2.54 22.75 14.51
N PRO A 172 -2.00 23.92 14.86
CA PRO A 172 -0.56 24.11 15.05
C PRO A 172 0.02 23.12 16.07
N GLY A 173 1.15 22.49 15.73
CA GLY A 173 1.79 21.50 16.59
C GLY A 173 1.16 20.09 16.57
N VAL A 174 0.06 19.89 15.84
CA VAL A 174 -0.54 18.57 15.62
C VAL A 174 -0.20 18.09 14.21
N TYR A 175 0.37 16.89 14.11
CA TYR A 175 0.84 16.28 12.88
C TYR A 175 0.09 14.96 12.60
N ALA A 176 -0.10 14.63 11.32
CA ALA A 176 -0.69 13.36 10.88
C ALA A 176 0.19 12.68 9.83
N ILE A 177 0.50 11.40 10.02
CA ILE A 177 1.46 10.63 9.21
C ILE A 177 0.91 9.25 8.84
N GLY A 178 1.44 8.64 7.78
CA GLY A 178 1.01 7.33 7.29
C GLY A 178 -0.42 7.32 6.74
N ASP A 179 -1.11 6.17 6.84
CA ASP A 179 -2.39 5.90 6.17
C ASP A 179 -3.53 6.91 6.47
N VAL A 180 -3.44 7.65 7.59
CA VAL A 180 -4.42 8.67 7.98
C VAL A 180 -4.20 10.03 7.33
N ALA A 181 -3.02 10.28 6.75
CA ALA A 181 -2.66 11.59 6.22
C ALA A 181 -3.11 11.77 4.77
N THR A 182 -3.84 12.85 4.51
CA THR A 182 -4.06 13.40 3.17
C THR A 182 -3.11 14.57 3.00
N PHE A 183 -2.11 14.41 2.12
CA PHE A 183 -0.98 15.33 2.00
C PHE A 183 -0.78 15.78 0.55
N PRO A 184 -0.08 16.90 0.31
CA PRO A 184 0.29 17.31 -1.04
C PRO A 184 1.36 16.38 -1.60
N LEU A 185 0.97 15.58 -2.59
CA LEU A 185 1.87 14.72 -3.33
C LEU A 185 2.55 15.55 -4.43
N LYS A 186 3.67 16.17 -4.06
CA LYS A 186 4.38 17.21 -4.82
C LYS A 186 4.54 16.91 -6.31
N MET A 187 4.99 15.70 -6.66
CA MET A 187 5.28 15.33 -8.05
C MET A 187 4.06 15.32 -8.99
N TYR A 188 2.84 15.22 -8.43
CA TYR A 188 1.59 15.27 -9.20
C TYR A 188 0.76 16.52 -8.88
N ASN A 189 1.25 17.41 -8.00
CA ASN A 189 0.57 18.63 -7.60
C ASN A 189 -0.89 18.40 -7.13
N GLU A 190 -1.12 17.33 -6.38
CA GLU A 190 -2.45 16.92 -5.91
C GLU A 190 -2.42 16.54 -4.43
N LEU A 191 -3.53 16.79 -3.72
CA LEU A 191 -3.75 16.17 -2.42
C LEU A 191 -4.11 14.69 -2.61
N ARG A 192 -3.35 13.80 -1.97
CA ARG A 192 -3.62 12.36 -1.99
C ARG A 192 -3.48 11.75 -0.60
N ARG A 193 -4.17 10.63 -0.44
CA ARG A 193 -4.01 9.71 0.68
C ARG A 193 -3.54 8.39 0.10
N VAL A 194 -2.48 7.84 0.67
CA VAL A 194 -1.93 6.56 0.23
C VAL A 194 -1.83 5.61 1.41
N GLU A 195 -1.87 4.33 1.10
CA GLU A 195 -1.79 3.28 2.12
C GLU A 195 -0.55 2.44 1.80
N HIS A 196 0.64 3.05 1.85
CA HIS A 196 1.91 2.39 1.52
C HIS A 196 2.80 2.33 2.76
N VAL A 197 3.42 1.17 3.01
CA VAL A 197 4.35 1.03 4.14
C VAL A 197 5.55 1.97 3.97
N ASP A 198 6.02 2.15 2.74
CA ASP A 198 7.11 3.08 2.42
C ASP A 198 6.73 4.55 2.72
N HIS A 199 5.50 4.94 2.41
CA HIS A 199 4.96 6.24 2.81
C HIS A 199 4.89 6.39 4.33
N SER A 200 4.39 5.37 5.04
CA SER A 200 4.31 5.40 6.51
C SER A 200 5.67 5.63 7.16
N ARG A 201 6.72 5.01 6.62
CA ARG A 201 8.11 5.20 7.07
C ARG A 201 8.61 6.62 6.77
N LYS A 202 8.49 7.06 5.52
CA LYS A 202 9.04 8.34 5.05
C LYS A 202 8.28 9.56 5.59
N SER A 203 6.96 9.48 5.74
CA SER A 203 6.14 10.56 6.32
C SER A 203 6.43 10.77 7.81
N ALA A 204 6.65 9.68 8.55
CA ALA A 204 7.09 9.74 9.94
C ALA A 204 8.43 10.49 10.07
N GLU A 205 9.41 10.15 9.22
CA GLU A 205 10.70 10.83 9.20
C GLU A 205 10.57 12.32 8.83
N GLN A 206 9.74 12.65 7.83
CA GLN A 206 9.48 14.02 7.42
C GLN A 206 8.85 14.86 8.53
N ALA A 207 7.81 14.34 9.20
CA ALA A 207 7.12 15.07 10.26
C ALA A 207 8.06 15.39 11.43
N VAL A 208 8.90 14.43 11.83
CA VAL A 208 9.89 14.68 12.89
C VAL A 208 10.93 15.71 12.46
N LYS A 209 11.44 15.63 11.22
CA LYS A 209 12.34 16.66 10.68
C LYS A 209 11.68 18.03 10.69
N ALA A 210 10.42 18.14 10.30
CA ALA A 210 9.66 19.39 10.36
C ALA A 210 9.50 19.93 11.78
N ILE A 211 9.13 19.08 12.74
CA ILE A 211 9.02 19.45 14.16
C ILE A 211 10.37 20.00 14.67
N LYS A 212 11.46 19.29 14.40
CA LYS A 212 12.80 19.68 14.85
C LYS A 212 13.31 20.93 14.12
N GLY A 213 13.06 21.04 12.82
CA GLY A 213 13.38 22.23 12.02
C GLY A 213 12.66 23.47 12.52
N LYS A 214 11.39 23.36 12.94
CA LYS A 214 10.68 24.48 13.58
C LYS A 214 11.30 24.90 14.91
N GLU A 215 11.82 23.97 15.70
CA GLU A 215 12.49 24.28 16.96
C GLU A 215 13.87 24.93 16.77
N SER A 216 14.64 24.50 15.77
CA SER A 216 15.98 25.01 15.48
C SER A 216 16.00 26.22 14.54
N GLY A 217 14.90 26.46 13.81
CA GLY A 217 14.84 27.42 12.71
C GLY A 217 15.48 26.92 11.41
N GLU A 218 15.85 25.64 11.33
CA GLU A 218 16.45 25.05 10.12
C GLU A 218 15.37 24.72 9.06
N PRO A 219 15.60 25.07 7.79
CA PRO A 219 14.65 24.78 6.72
C PRO A 219 14.58 23.28 6.44
N VAL A 220 13.37 22.78 6.22
CA VAL A 220 13.11 21.40 5.82
C VAL A 220 12.53 21.42 4.40
N PRO A 221 13.01 20.60 3.46
CA PRO A 221 12.42 20.50 2.13
C PRO A 221 11.04 19.87 2.20
N GLU A 222 10.15 20.25 1.28
CA GLU A 222 8.83 19.63 1.15
C GLU A 222 8.92 18.13 0.88
N TYR A 223 7.91 17.37 1.33
CA TYR A 223 7.81 15.94 1.10
C TYR A 223 7.68 15.61 -0.40
N ASP A 224 8.73 15.00 -0.96
CA ASP A 224 8.80 14.61 -2.37
C ASP A 224 8.75 13.07 -2.52
N TYR A 225 7.57 12.52 -2.29
CA TYR A 225 7.33 11.08 -2.33
C TYR A 225 6.99 10.59 -3.73
N LEU A 226 7.75 9.60 -4.21
CA LEU A 226 7.38 8.75 -5.32
C LEU A 226 6.53 7.59 -4.79
N PRO A 227 5.25 7.45 -5.18
CA PRO A 227 4.47 6.30 -4.77
C PRO A 227 5.18 5.00 -5.11
N TYR A 228 5.35 4.16 -4.10
CA TYR A 228 5.97 2.85 -4.21
C TYR A 228 5.10 1.85 -3.46
N PHE A 229 4.74 0.79 -4.17
CA PHE A 229 3.97 -0.31 -3.64
C PHE A 229 4.51 -1.65 -4.15
N TYR A 230 4.35 -2.71 -3.37
CA TYR A 230 4.82 -4.06 -3.71
C TYR A 230 3.98 -5.11 -2.99
N SER A 231 4.03 -6.34 -3.48
CA SER A 231 3.48 -7.51 -2.78
C SER A 231 4.31 -8.74 -3.16
N ARG A 232 4.24 -9.77 -2.31
CA ARG A 232 4.90 -11.07 -2.54
C ARG A 232 3.97 -12.19 -2.14
N SER A 233 3.84 -13.19 -3.00
CA SER A 233 2.98 -14.33 -2.78
C SER A 233 3.50 -15.54 -3.56
N PHE A 234 3.51 -16.72 -2.95
CA PHE A 234 4.24 -17.87 -3.50
C PHE A 234 5.72 -17.50 -3.75
N ASP A 235 6.23 -17.78 -4.94
CA ASP A 235 7.53 -17.39 -5.49
C ASP A 235 7.47 -16.10 -6.34
N LEU A 236 6.30 -15.47 -6.45
CA LEU A 236 6.12 -14.20 -7.15
C LEU A 236 6.46 -12.99 -6.28
N GLY A 237 6.93 -11.93 -6.93
CA GLY A 237 7.22 -10.67 -6.29
C GLY A 237 7.27 -9.53 -7.31
N TRP A 238 6.39 -8.56 -7.12
CA TRP A 238 6.29 -7.41 -8.00
C TRP A 238 6.48 -6.08 -7.26
N GLN A 239 6.85 -5.06 -8.02
CA GLN A 239 6.94 -3.68 -7.57
C GLN A 239 6.20 -2.76 -8.52
N PHE A 240 5.63 -1.70 -7.96
CA PHE A 240 4.99 -0.62 -8.69
C PHE A 240 5.54 0.73 -8.20
N TYR A 241 5.88 1.59 -9.14
CA TYR A 241 6.30 2.97 -8.89
C TYR A 241 5.47 3.95 -9.71
N GLY A 242 5.14 5.09 -9.12
CA GLY A 242 4.49 6.21 -9.83
C GLY A 242 2.97 6.19 -9.77
N ASP A 243 2.31 6.55 -10.88
CA ASP A 243 0.85 6.70 -10.98
C ASP A 243 0.28 5.82 -12.08
N ASN A 244 -0.84 5.16 -11.80
CA ASN A 244 -1.47 4.20 -12.70
C ASN A 244 -2.55 4.84 -13.58
N VAL A 245 -2.19 5.94 -14.26
CA VAL A 245 -3.09 6.73 -15.10
C VAL A 245 -2.62 6.76 -16.56
N GLY A 246 -3.56 6.67 -17.50
CA GLY A 246 -3.29 6.71 -18.94
C GLY A 246 -3.34 5.34 -19.60
N GLU A 247 -2.83 5.28 -20.83
CA GLU A 247 -2.74 4.05 -21.62
C GLU A 247 -1.68 3.13 -21.05
N THR A 248 -1.90 1.82 -21.13
CA THR A 248 -0.97 0.82 -20.61
C THR A 248 -0.39 -0.03 -21.71
N ILE A 249 0.90 -0.31 -21.60
CA ILE A 249 1.57 -1.31 -22.42
C ILE A 249 2.12 -2.43 -21.52
N LEU A 250 1.99 -3.67 -21.96
CA LEU A 250 2.56 -4.85 -21.30
C LEU A 250 3.80 -5.30 -22.09
N PHE A 251 4.90 -5.58 -21.39
CA PHE A 251 6.15 -6.05 -21.99
C PHE A 251 6.73 -7.24 -21.22
N GLY A 252 7.57 -8.04 -21.87
CA GLY A 252 8.19 -9.22 -21.28
C GLY A 252 7.32 -10.47 -21.37
N ASP A 253 7.62 -11.46 -20.52
CA ASP A 253 6.97 -12.77 -20.50
C ASP A 253 5.93 -12.85 -19.37
N SER A 254 4.67 -12.69 -19.76
CA SER A 254 3.50 -12.80 -18.90
C SER A 254 2.78 -14.15 -19.04
N ASP A 255 3.47 -15.22 -19.46
CA ASP A 255 2.92 -16.57 -19.42
C ASP A 255 2.98 -17.09 -17.96
N PRO A 256 1.82 -17.39 -17.32
CA PRO A 256 1.78 -17.88 -15.94
C PRO A 256 2.35 -19.29 -15.77
N THR A 257 2.66 -20.00 -16.86
CA THR A 257 3.28 -21.33 -16.86
C THR A 257 4.80 -21.29 -17.01
N SER A 258 5.37 -20.13 -17.32
CA SER A 258 6.82 -19.95 -17.41
C SER A 258 7.50 -20.27 -16.09
N SER A 259 8.69 -20.90 -16.18
CA SER A 259 9.47 -21.29 -14.99
C SER A 259 9.97 -20.09 -14.16
N LYS A 260 10.09 -18.92 -14.79
CA LYS A 260 10.49 -17.64 -14.17
C LYS A 260 9.77 -16.49 -14.86
N PRO A 261 8.47 -16.27 -14.57
CA PRO A 261 7.71 -15.19 -15.17
C PRO A 261 8.39 -13.85 -14.90
N LYS A 262 8.56 -13.04 -15.94
CA LYS A 262 9.16 -11.70 -15.83
C LYS A 262 8.55 -10.81 -16.90
N PHE A 263 7.64 -9.96 -16.46
CA PHE A 263 6.96 -8.98 -17.29
C PHE A 263 6.73 -7.70 -16.51
N GLY A 264 6.44 -6.63 -17.23
CA GLY A 264 6.13 -5.36 -16.63
C GLY A 264 5.11 -4.60 -17.45
N SER A 265 4.71 -3.45 -16.90
CA SER A 265 3.80 -2.54 -17.59
C SER A 265 4.20 -1.09 -17.33
N TYR A 266 3.99 -0.25 -18.34
CA TYR A 266 4.10 1.20 -18.20
C TYR A 266 2.73 1.85 -18.38
N TRP A 267 2.46 2.89 -17.59
CA TRP A 267 1.32 3.79 -17.74
C TRP A 267 1.76 5.08 -18.39
N ILE A 268 1.09 5.46 -19.47
CA ILE A 268 1.50 6.54 -20.36
C ILE A 268 0.37 7.54 -20.49
N LYS A 269 0.66 8.79 -20.14
CA LYS A 269 -0.28 9.91 -20.25
C LYS A 269 0.47 11.12 -20.77
N ASP A 270 -0.15 11.86 -21.69
CA ASP A 270 0.42 13.05 -22.31
C ASP A 270 1.83 12.80 -22.90
N GLY A 271 2.01 11.61 -23.49
CA GLY A 271 3.25 11.17 -24.12
C GLY A 271 4.41 10.89 -23.15
N LYS A 272 4.15 10.69 -21.85
CA LYS A 272 5.19 10.39 -20.84
C LYS A 272 4.82 9.17 -20.01
N VAL A 273 5.84 8.45 -19.53
CA VAL A 273 5.64 7.35 -18.57
C VAL A 273 5.40 7.92 -17.17
N LEU A 274 4.24 7.65 -16.57
CA LEU A 274 3.89 8.09 -15.22
C LEU A 274 3.94 6.98 -14.17
N GLY A 275 3.78 5.72 -14.60
CA GLY A 275 3.78 4.56 -13.73
C GLY A 275 4.53 3.40 -14.37
N ALA A 276 5.15 2.58 -13.53
CA ALA A 276 5.87 1.39 -13.95
C ALA A 276 5.64 0.24 -12.97
N PHE A 277 5.29 -0.92 -13.50
CA PHE A 277 5.10 -2.18 -12.80
C PHE A 277 6.11 -3.22 -13.30
N LEU A 278 6.62 -4.07 -12.42
CA LEU A 278 7.49 -5.18 -12.79
C LEU A 278 7.32 -6.36 -11.85
N GLU A 279 7.03 -7.54 -12.41
CA GLU A 279 7.08 -8.85 -11.76
C GLU A 279 8.44 -9.51 -12.01
N GLY A 280 8.99 -10.20 -11.01
CA GLY A 280 10.23 -10.97 -11.14
C GLY A 280 11.50 -10.15 -11.36
N GLY A 281 11.46 -8.83 -11.12
CA GLY A 281 12.59 -7.92 -11.31
C GLY A 281 13.72 -8.09 -10.30
N SER A 282 14.96 -8.02 -10.78
CA SER A 282 16.18 -7.89 -9.97
C SER A 282 16.26 -6.51 -9.29
N PRO A 283 17.16 -6.31 -8.30
CA PRO A 283 17.33 -5.01 -7.65
C PRO A 283 17.64 -3.86 -8.63
N ASP A 284 18.48 -4.09 -9.63
CA ASP A 284 18.86 -3.06 -10.61
C ASP A 284 17.71 -2.74 -11.57
N GLU A 285 16.95 -3.74 -12.02
CA GLU A 285 15.76 -3.55 -12.86
C GLU A 285 14.68 -2.77 -12.08
N ASN A 286 14.45 -3.10 -10.81
CA ASN A 286 13.51 -2.36 -9.95
C ASN A 286 13.94 -0.89 -9.74
N LYS A 287 15.24 -0.65 -9.59
CA LYS A 287 15.78 0.72 -9.50
C LYS A 287 15.59 1.47 -10.83
N ALA A 288 15.75 0.79 -11.96
CA ALA A 288 15.57 1.39 -13.28
C ALA A 288 14.11 1.84 -13.51
N ILE A 289 13.12 0.99 -13.21
CA ILE A 289 11.70 1.37 -13.35
C ILE A 289 11.29 2.47 -12.35
N ALA A 290 11.88 2.50 -11.16
CA ALA A 290 11.67 3.59 -10.20
C ALA A 290 12.19 4.92 -10.75
N LYS A 291 13.36 4.89 -11.43
CA LYS A 291 13.92 6.06 -12.11
C LYS A 291 13.00 6.53 -13.24
N VAL A 292 12.48 5.62 -14.06
CA VAL A 292 11.48 5.94 -15.10
C VAL A 292 10.26 6.66 -14.50
N ALA A 293 9.65 6.09 -13.44
CA ALA A 293 8.48 6.69 -12.80
C ALA A 293 8.79 8.07 -12.17
N LYS A 294 10.03 8.29 -11.70
CA LYS A 294 10.46 9.57 -11.12
C LYS A 294 10.73 10.64 -12.18
N THR A 295 11.41 10.30 -13.28
CA THR A 295 11.84 11.27 -14.30
C THR A 295 10.78 11.53 -15.37
N GLN A 296 9.77 10.66 -15.48
CA GLN A 296 8.67 10.75 -16.44
C GLN A 296 9.15 10.97 -17.89
N PRO A 297 9.99 10.07 -18.42
CA PRO A 297 10.59 10.24 -19.73
C PRO A 297 9.50 10.25 -20.82
N PRO A 298 9.70 11.04 -21.89
CA PRO A 298 8.80 11.04 -23.04
C PRO A 298 8.84 9.70 -23.77
N VAL A 299 7.71 9.32 -24.36
CA VAL A 299 7.54 8.12 -25.18
C VAL A 299 7.36 8.55 -26.62
N ALA A 300 8.36 8.26 -27.46
CA ALA A 300 8.31 8.58 -28.88
C ALA A 300 7.48 7.56 -29.68
N ASN A 301 7.55 6.28 -29.32
CA ASN A 301 6.91 5.18 -30.03
C ASN A 301 6.49 4.06 -29.06
N LEU A 302 5.20 3.74 -29.00
CA LEU A 302 4.64 2.72 -28.11
C LEU A 302 5.09 1.29 -28.47
N GLU A 303 5.21 0.98 -29.76
CA GLU A 303 5.63 -0.34 -30.25
C GLU A 303 7.10 -0.61 -29.93
N GLU A 304 7.94 0.43 -30.03
CA GLU A 304 9.35 0.35 -29.63
C GLU A 304 9.46 0.18 -28.10
N LEU A 305 8.72 0.98 -27.33
CA LEU A 305 8.70 0.87 -25.87
C LEU A 305 8.25 -0.52 -25.40
N LYS A 306 7.27 -1.12 -26.06
CA LYS A 306 6.81 -2.49 -25.78
C LYS A 306 7.90 -3.53 -26.03
N LYS A 307 8.67 -3.39 -27.10
CA LYS A 307 9.79 -4.30 -27.43
C LYS A 307 10.97 -4.11 -26.50
N GLU A 308 11.29 -2.88 -26.13
CA GLU A 308 12.43 -2.57 -25.28
C GLU A 308 12.17 -2.89 -23.81
N GLY A 309 10.97 -2.59 -23.29
CA GLY A 309 10.55 -2.88 -21.92
C GLY A 309 11.56 -2.38 -20.87
N LEU A 310 12.36 -3.29 -20.31
CA LEU A 310 13.41 -2.96 -19.35
C LEU A 310 14.66 -2.31 -19.97
N GLN A 311 14.95 -2.57 -21.25
CA GLN A 311 16.04 -1.90 -21.95
C GLN A 311 15.76 -0.40 -22.13
N PHE A 312 14.48 0.00 -22.19
CA PHE A 312 14.12 1.41 -22.13
C PHE A 312 14.50 2.00 -20.77
N ALA A 313 14.15 1.31 -19.66
CA ALA A 313 14.45 1.79 -18.31
C ALA A 313 15.95 1.94 -18.03
N SER A 314 16.80 1.09 -18.62
CA SER A 314 18.24 1.18 -18.44
C SER A 314 18.90 2.35 -19.19
N LYS A 315 18.21 2.94 -20.18
CA LYS A 315 18.68 4.12 -20.94
C LYS A 315 18.35 5.45 -20.25
N ILE A 316 17.42 5.44 -19.30
CA ILE A 316 17.00 6.63 -18.54
C ILE A 316 17.97 6.90 -17.41
#